data_AF-A0A7L5ZHF5-F1
#
_entry.id   AF-A0A7L5ZHF5-F1
#
_cell.length_a   1.000
_cell.length_b   1.000
_cell.length_c   1.000
_cell.angle_alpha   90.00
_cell.angle_beta   90.00
_cell.angle_gamma   90.00
#
_symmetry.space_group_name_H-M   'P 1'
#
loop_
_entity.id
_entity.type
_entity.pdbx_description
1 polymer ?
#
loop_
_entity_poly.entity_id
_entity_poly.type
_entity_poly.pdbx_seq_one_letter_code
_entity_poly.pdbx_strand_id
1 'polypeptide(L)'
;MASDLTVYCRKPLPAARLRGLFDADVDVDVESVDDQRVLLRAGSGTVTIDGPSAVPVEDVPADARTSVSGGHSYLVTVPGSPVTFTRPSRAGSPRRRGVLHSVEGVLWPAPKATRPARDSVVERITLAWYGQSAAGPNPLAALWEQARRQLPEARPRRFGEWEPLKGNATETGLAGMEQAREAATQTRLFFTCAGYPATEGFVSTRSGVDGNSRHHWMLQLEVVGEPFADPTWRRRLEAFFRGVAQATSTLYAKAEVTGGAIFSGGRMASNAATEKAGVEWSKEDGFLGLPQAPVWWSWFSPGYRPLIAGDLASPPRGWRVADAPSGTFVGLAEAPATVRELRPHVFGKPVPGGWFASNLLTRGSGRACSASCARPASFPEPRTEIPMQDALLDGLPEHAAEDTNTLLGAVGPFAQQMLEKNRGFHPFGAAIGRDGELTLLGAENDQTRTADELYGFLLESLRAERGRGAPAAWRSIRPTPSSVTRWCSRWTSPRARTAWWP
;
A
#
# COMPACT_ATOMS: atom_id res chain seq x y z
N MET A 1 -11.57 -16.33 -23.06
CA MET A 1 -12.72 -16.58 -22.16
C MET A 1 -13.80 -15.59 -22.53
N ALA A 2 -14.97 -16.05 -22.95
CA ALA A 2 -16.11 -15.19 -23.22
C ALA A 2 -16.60 -14.62 -21.88
N SER A 3 -16.77 -13.31 -21.79
CA SER A 3 -17.33 -12.70 -20.59
C SER A 3 -18.85 -12.78 -20.72
N ASP A 4 -19.47 -13.68 -19.97
CA ASP A 4 -20.92 -13.85 -19.92
C ASP A 4 -21.50 -12.82 -18.94
N LEU A 5 -22.20 -11.83 -19.48
CA LEU A 5 -22.90 -10.82 -18.69
C LEU A 5 -24.38 -11.12 -18.69
N THR A 6 -25.05 -10.95 -17.55
CA THR A 6 -26.49 -11.16 -17.45
C THR A 6 -27.20 -9.85 -17.15
N VAL A 7 -28.20 -9.50 -17.95
CA VAL A 7 -29.07 -8.35 -17.70
C VAL A 7 -30.41 -8.86 -17.17
N TYR A 8 -30.75 -8.52 -15.93
CA TYR A 8 -32.04 -8.84 -15.32
C TYR A 8 -33.02 -7.69 -15.50
N CYS A 9 -34.20 -7.93 -16.06
CA CYS A 9 -35.22 -6.92 -16.30
C CYS A 9 -36.58 -7.34 -15.73
N ARG A 10 -37.37 -6.37 -15.26
CA ARG A 10 -38.74 -6.63 -14.80
C ARG A 10 -39.70 -6.98 -15.95
N LYS A 11 -39.44 -6.44 -17.15
CA LYS A 11 -40.20 -6.67 -18.38
C LYS A 11 -39.22 -6.91 -19.52
N PRO A 12 -39.58 -7.69 -20.55
CA PRO A 12 -38.74 -7.84 -21.72
C PRO A 12 -38.54 -6.47 -22.40
N LEU A 13 -37.29 -6.17 -22.73
CA LEU A 13 -36.87 -5.02 -23.52
C LEU A 13 -37.12 -5.29 -25.01
N PRO A 14 -37.72 -4.34 -25.76
CA PRO A 14 -37.78 -4.42 -27.22
C PRO A 14 -36.38 -4.38 -27.84
N ALA A 15 -36.17 -5.04 -28.99
CA ALA A 15 -34.87 -5.10 -29.67
C ALA A 15 -34.23 -3.72 -29.93
N ALA A 16 -35.02 -2.72 -30.33
CA ALA A 16 -34.56 -1.35 -30.53
C ALA A 16 -33.98 -0.70 -29.25
N ARG A 17 -34.31 -1.23 -28.06
CA ARG A 17 -33.81 -0.77 -26.76
C ARG A 17 -32.60 -1.55 -26.27
N LEU A 18 -32.34 -2.75 -26.79
CA LEU A 18 -31.15 -3.55 -26.45
C LEU A 18 -29.86 -2.88 -26.95
N ARG A 19 -29.92 -2.13 -28.07
CA ARG A 19 -28.81 -1.25 -28.51
C ARG A 19 -28.37 -0.26 -27.43
N GLY A 20 -29.30 0.24 -26.62
CA GLY A 20 -29.03 1.24 -25.59
C GLY A 20 -28.31 0.72 -24.33
N LEU A 21 -27.90 -0.56 -24.33
CA LEU A 21 -27.09 -1.16 -23.26
C LEU A 21 -25.57 -0.90 -23.43
N PHE A 22 -25.14 -0.45 -24.61
CA PHE A 22 -23.74 -0.22 -24.96
C PHE A 22 -23.38 1.27 -24.91
N ASP A 23 -22.07 1.58 -24.82
CA ASP A 23 -21.56 2.98 -24.91
C ASP A 23 -22.14 3.72 -26.11
N ALA A 24 -22.44 5.00 -25.92
CA ALA A 24 -22.80 5.89 -27.03
C ALA A 24 -21.62 6.04 -28.00
N ASP A 25 -20.39 5.84 -27.51
CA ASP A 25 -19.16 5.90 -28.29
C ASP A 25 -18.78 4.54 -28.93
N VAL A 26 -19.53 3.47 -28.67
CA VAL A 26 -19.36 2.19 -29.38
C VAL A 26 -20.34 2.19 -30.55
N ASP A 27 -19.79 2.18 -31.77
CA ASP A 27 -20.59 2.04 -32.98
C ASP A 27 -21.15 0.60 -33.03
N VAL A 28 -22.44 0.47 -32.74
CA VAL A 28 -23.14 -0.81 -32.67
C VAL A 28 -24.23 -0.89 -33.74
N ASP A 29 -23.96 -1.68 -34.77
CA ASP A 29 -24.96 -2.03 -35.78
C ASP A 29 -25.70 -3.30 -35.36
N VAL A 30 -27.02 -3.32 -35.53
CA VAL A 30 -27.76 -4.59 -35.43
C VAL A 30 -27.63 -5.32 -36.74
N GLU A 31 -27.01 -6.49 -36.71
CA GLU A 31 -26.93 -7.38 -37.86
C GLU A 31 -28.21 -8.20 -38.00
N SER A 32 -28.75 -8.70 -36.89
CA SER A 32 -29.98 -9.48 -36.90
C SER A 32 -30.76 -9.36 -35.59
N VAL A 33 -32.08 -9.47 -35.71
CA VAL A 33 -33.02 -9.53 -34.59
C VAL A 33 -33.92 -10.73 -34.81
N ASP A 34 -33.93 -11.62 -33.82
CA ASP A 34 -34.90 -12.67 -33.62
C ASP A 34 -35.64 -12.43 -32.28
N ASP A 35 -36.76 -13.09 -32.05
CA ASP A 35 -37.59 -12.97 -30.84
C ASP A 35 -36.85 -13.39 -29.56
N GLN A 36 -35.77 -14.15 -29.70
CA GLN A 36 -34.96 -14.68 -28.59
C GLN A 36 -33.47 -14.36 -28.71
N ARG A 37 -33.03 -13.68 -29.76
CA ARG A 37 -31.61 -13.43 -30.00
C ARG A 37 -31.39 -12.15 -30.81
N VAL A 38 -30.49 -11.30 -30.33
CA VAL A 38 -30.04 -10.11 -31.05
C VAL A 38 -28.54 -10.22 -31.31
N LEU A 39 -28.18 -10.07 -32.57
CA LEU A 39 -26.79 -10.03 -33.01
C LEU A 39 -26.40 -8.59 -33.32
N LEU A 40 -25.33 -8.14 -32.67
CA LEU A 40 -24.84 -6.78 -32.75
C LEU A 40 -23.39 -6.80 -33.23
N ARG A 41 -23.06 -6.00 -34.24
CA ARG A 41 -21.67 -5.74 -34.63
C ARG A 41 -21.18 -4.53 -33.86
N ALA A 42 -20.12 -4.70 -33.06
CA ALA A 42 -19.48 -3.63 -32.30
C ALA A 42 -18.01 -3.55 -32.71
N GLY A 43 -17.66 -2.55 -33.53
CA GLY A 43 -16.33 -2.48 -34.15
C GLY A 43 -16.01 -3.71 -35.00
N SER A 44 -14.92 -4.41 -34.70
CA SER A 44 -14.50 -5.64 -35.39
C SER A 44 -15.06 -6.95 -34.80
N GLY A 45 -15.88 -6.87 -33.74
CA GLY A 45 -16.43 -8.03 -33.04
C GLY A 45 -17.95 -8.14 -33.15
N THR A 46 -18.47 -9.33 -32.86
CA THR A 46 -19.91 -9.62 -32.84
C THR A 46 -20.38 -9.90 -31.43
N VAL A 47 -21.25 -9.07 -30.87
CA VAL A 47 -21.91 -9.29 -29.58
C VAL A 47 -23.22 -10.04 -29.80
N THR A 48 -23.45 -11.10 -29.04
CA THR A 48 -24.74 -11.81 -29.03
C THR A 48 -25.49 -11.48 -27.74
N ILE A 49 -26.78 -11.17 -27.84
CA ILE A 49 -27.69 -11.05 -26.71
C ILE A 49 -28.76 -12.13 -26.87
N ASP A 50 -28.77 -13.12 -26.00
CA ASP A 50 -29.78 -14.18 -25.95
C ASP A 50 -30.84 -13.85 -24.88
N GLY A 51 -32.11 -13.98 -25.22
CA GLY A 51 -33.25 -13.63 -24.38
C GLY A 51 -34.30 -12.79 -25.13
N PRO A 52 -35.43 -12.46 -24.48
CA PRO A 52 -35.68 -12.58 -23.04
C PRO A 52 -36.00 -14.01 -22.59
N SER A 53 -35.28 -14.51 -21.58
CA SER A 53 -35.63 -15.74 -20.85
C SER A 53 -36.41 -15.38 -19.59
N ALA A 54 -37.51 -16.07 -19.29
CA ALA A 54 -38.22 -15.88 -18.02
C ALA A 54 -37.38 -16.43 -16.87
N VAL A 55 -37.19 -15.65 -15.80
CA VAL A 55 -36.37 -16.04 -14.64
C VAL A 55 -37.17 -15.82 -13.35
N PRO A 56 -37.39 -16.88 -12.53
CA PRO A 56 -37.98 -16.77 -11.20
C PRO A 56 -37.18 -15.81 -10.30
N VAL A 57 -37.86 -15.14 -9.36
CA VAL A 57 -37.21 -14.13 -8.50
C VAL A 57 -36.13 -14.77 -7.61
N GLU A 58 -36.35 -16.02 -7.22
CA GLU A 58 -35.46 -16.88 -6.45
C GLU A 58 -34.19 -17.30 -7.20
N ASP A 59 -34.14 -17.14 -8.52
CA ASP A 59 -32.96 -17.43 -9.35
C ASP A 59 -32.16 -16.16 -9.70
N VAL A 60 -32.72 -14.97 -9.44
CA VAL A 60 -31.98 -13.71 -9.56
C VAL A 60 -30.93 -13.63 -8.44
N PRO A 61 -29.67 -13.23 -8.68
CA PRO A 61 -28.68 -13.03 -7.63
C PRO A 61 -29.15 -12.07 -6.53
N ALA A 62 -28.83 -12.37 -5.25
CA ALA A 62 -29.36 -11.64 -4.10
C ALA A 62 -29.03 -10.13 -4.12
N ASP A 63 -27.86 -9.77 -4.64
CA ASP A 63 -27.43 -8.38 -4.84
C ASP A 63 -28.24 -7.67 -5.93
N ALA A 64 -28.65 -8.39 -6.98
CA ALA A 64 -29.52 -7.88 -8.05
C ALA A 64 -31.01 -7.76 -7.64
N ARG A 65 -31.50 -8.63 -6.74
CA ARG A 65 -32.90 -8.63 -6.25
C ARG A 65 -33.34 -7.31 -5.61
N THR A 66 -32.40 -6.59 -5.01
CA THR A 66 -32.66 -5.28 -4.37
C THR A 66 -33.13 -4.22 -5.36
N SER A 67 -32.76 -4.36 -6.63
CA SER A 67 -32.99 -3.37 -7.69
C SER A 67 -33.99 -3.82 -8.75
N VAL A 68 -34.20 -5.14 -8.91
CA VAL A 68 -35.18 -5.74 -9.83
C VAL A 68 -35.88 -6.91 -9.13
N SER A 69 -37.21 -6.84 -9.05
CA SER A 69 -38.05 -7.88 -8.44
C SER A 69 -38.30 -9.09 -9.38
N GLY A 70 -37.33 -9.43 -10.23
CA GLY A 70 -37.39 -10.50 -11.24
C GLY A 70 -38.45 -10.33 -12.36
N GLY A 71 -38.32 -11.19 -13.38
CA GLY A 71 -39.21 -11.29 -14.54
C GLY A 71 -38.53 -11.94 -15.74
N HIS A 72 -37.42 -11.35 -16.23
CA HIS A 72 -36.73 -11.79 -17.45
C HIS A 72 -35.21 -11.57 -17.33
N SER A 73 -34.40 -12.40 -17.99
CA SER A 73 -32.95 -12.21 -18.15
C SER A 73 -32.54 -12.16 -19.63
N TYR A 74 -31.39 -11.54 -19.88
CA TYR A 74 -30.67 -11.59 -21.14
C TYR A 74 -29.23 -12.02 -20.87
N LEU A 75 -28.76 -13.02 -21.61
CA LEU A 75 -27.35 -13.42 -21.61
C LEU A 75 -26.63 -12.65 -22.71
N VAL A 76 -25.61 -11.88 -22.35
CA VAL A 76 -24.81 -11.13 -23.30
C VAL A 76 -23.45 -11.79 -23.42
N THR A 77 -23.19 -12.32 -24.61
CA THR A 77 -21.95 -13.00 -24.97
C THR A 77 -21.10 -12.08 -25.83
N VAL A 78 -19.89 -11.77 -25.36
CA VAL A 78 -18.92 -10.93 -26.07
C VAL A 78 -17.67 -11.75 -26.42
N PRO A 79 -17.45 -12.11 -27.70
CA PRO A 79 -16.24 -12.77 -28.16
C PRO A 79 -15.07 -11.77 -28.26
N GLY A 80 -13.97 -12.06 -27.56
CA GLY A 80 -12.63 -11.62 -27.97
C GLY A 80 -12.18 -10.18 -27.69
N SER A 81 -12.96 -9.31 -27.05
CA SER A 81 -12.50 -8.00 -26.56
C SER A 81 -13.47 -7.46 -25.50
N PRO A 82 -13.05 -6.67 -24.49
CA PRO A 82 -13.95 -6.18 -23.46
C PRO A 82 -14.86 -5.08 -24.02
N VAL A 83 -15.99 -5.47 -24.62
CA VAL A 83 -17.09 -4.53 -24.88
C VAL A 83 -17.51 -3.98 -23.54
N THR A 84 -17.42 -2.65 -23.41
CA THR A 84 -17.74 -1.96 -22.17
C THR A 84 -19.19 -1.50 -22.26
N PHE A 85 -20.00 -1.98 -21.33
CA PHE A 85 -21.39 -1.58 -21.20
C PHE A 85 -21.43 -0.21 -20.55
N THR A 86 -22.26 0.69 -21.06
CA THR A 86 -22.47 1.96 -20.38
C THR A 86 -23.76 2.03 -19.64
N ARG A 87 -23.76 3.01 -18.73
CA ARG A 87 -24.96 3.61 -18.20
C ARG A 87 -25.89 4.01 -19.35
N PRO A 88 -27.15 3.50 -19.39
CA PRO A 88 -28.15 4.02 -20.31
C PRO A 88 -28.24 5.54 -20.19
N SER A 89 -28.22 6.24 -21.32
CA SER A 89 -28.27 7.70 -21.35
C SER A 89 -29.45 8.25 -20.54
N ARG A 90 -29.24 9.38 -19.86
CA ARG A 90 -30.18 10.05 -18.92
C ARG A 90 -31.59 10.33 -19.47
N ALA A 91 -31.83 10.10 -20.77
CA ALA A 91 -33.09 10.36 -21.46
C ALA A 91 -34.24 9.37 -21.13
N GLY A 92 -34.06 8.44 -20.19
CA GLY A 92 -35.14 7.60 -19.67
C GLY A 92 -34.95 7.31 -18.18
N SER A 93 -35.98 7.53 -17.38
CA SER A 93 -35.88 7.57 -15.91
C SER A 93 -35.14 6.37 -15.26
N PRO A 94 -34.32 6.62 -14.22
CA PRO A 94 -33.35 5.67 -13.64
C PRO A 94 -33.96 4.56 -12.78
N ARG A 95 -35.27 4.31 -12.85
CA ARG A 95 -35.99 3.41 -11.92
C ARG A 95 -36.69 2.21 -12.58
N ARG A 96 -36.59 2.00 -13.90
CA ARG A 96 -37.51 1.08 -14.60
C ARG A 96 -36.92 0.02 -15.53
N ARG A 97 -35.61 -0.16 -15.70
CA ARG A 97 -35.10 -0.83 -16.93
C ARG A 97 -34.13 -2.01 -16.80
N GLY A 98 -33.62 -2.37 -15.62
CA GLY A 98 -32.90 -3.64 -15.42
C GLY A 98 -31.73 -3.55 -14.45
N VAL A 99 -31.00 -4.64 -14.27
CA VAL A 99 -29.77 -4.76 -13.50
C VAL A 99 -28.76 -5.50 -14.36
N LEU A 100 -27.62 -4.88 -14.65
CA LEU A 100 -26.50 -5.57 -15.29
C LEU A 100 -25.71 -6.27 -14.17
N HIS A 101 -25.49 -7.56 -14.34
CA HIS A 101 -24.81 -8.43 -13.37
C HIS A 101 -23.75 -9.24 -14.10
N SER A 102 -22.57 -9.37 -13.50
CA SER A 102 -21.53 -10.30 -13.93
C SER A 102 -21.34 -11.37 -12.87
N VAL A 103 -20.50 -12.37 -13.16
CA VAL A 103 -20.03 -13.32 -12.15
C VAL A 103 -19.40 -12.65 -10.91
N GLU A 104 -18.98 -11.38 -11.01
CA GLU A 104 -18.39 -10.58 -9.93
C GLU A 104 -19.42 -9.69 -9.17
N GLY A 105 -20.68 -9.66 -9.62
CA GLY A 105 -21.80 -8.97 -8.96
C GLY A 105 -22.52 -7.93 -9.83
N VAL A 106 -23.37 -7.11 -9.20
CA VAL A 106 -24.08 -6.01 -9.87
C VAL A 106 -23.11 -4.94 -10.41
N LEU A 107 -23.14 -4.74 -11.73
CA LEU A 107 -22.45 -3.66 -12.44
C LEU A 107 -23.35 -2.42 -12.63
N TRP A 108 -24.67 -2.58 -12.66
CA TRP A 108 -25.62 -1.47 -12.83
C TRP A 108 -26.99 -1.74 -12.18
N PRO A 109 -27.70 -0.74 -11.60
CA PRO A 109 -27.31 0.66 -11.45
C PRO A 109 -26.12 0.83 -10.51
N ALA A 110 -25.21 1.74 -10.86
CA ALA A 110 -24.12 2.10 -9.96
C ALA A 110 -24.70 2.56 -8.61
N PRO A 111 -24.17 2.06 -7.48
CA PRO A 111 -24.64 2.47 -6.16
C PRO A 111 -24.56 4.00 -6.06
N LYS A 112 -25.59 4.63 -5.48
CA LYS A 112 -25.57 6.08 -5.27
C LYS A 112 -24.85 6.36 -3.96
N ALA A 113 -23.75 7.10 -4.03
CA ALA A 113 -23.07 7.58 -2.85
C ALA A 113 -23.66 8.93 -2.42
N THR A 114 -24.06 9.04 -1.15
CA THR A 114 -24.53 10.30 -0.56
C THR A 114 -23.33 11.18 -0.27
N ARG A 115 -23.35 12.42 -0.76
CA ARG A 115 -22.29 13.38 -0.50
C ARG A 115 -22.42 13.90 0.94
N PRO A 116 -21.32 13.99 1.71
CA PRO A 116 -21.32 14.57 3.05
C PRO A 116 -21.72 16.04 3.01
N ALA A 117 -22.18 16.55 4.15
CA ALA A 117 -22.42 17.98 4.31
C ALA A 117 -21.13 18.77 4.12
N ARG A 118 -21.26 20.04 3.71
CA ARG A 118 -20.11 20.93 3.61
C ARG A 118 -19.48 21.11 5.01
N ASP A 119 -18.15 21.12 5.05
CA ASP A 119 -17.32 21.29 6.24
C ASP A 119 -17.52 20.17 7.29
N SER A 120 -17.97 19.00 6.85
CA SER A 120 -18.07 17.81 7.70
C SER A 120 -16.73 17.10 7.84
N VAL A 121 -16.54 16.43 8.98
CA VAL A 121 -15.39 15.54 9.20
C VAL A 121 -15.69 14.20 8.57
N VAL A 122 -14.76 13.70 7.75
CA VAL A 122 -14.88 12.45 7.01
C VAL A 122 -13.62 11.60 7.14
N GLU A 123 -13.76 10.33 6.81
CA GLU A 123 -12.63 9.45 6.55
C GLU A 123 -12.11 9.67 5.12
N ARG A 124 -10.78 9.73 4.98
CA ARG A 124 -10.11 9.79 3.68
C ARG A 124 -9.44 8.46 3.40
N ILE A 125 -9.67 7.91 2.22
CA ILE A 125 -8.92 6.77 1.69
C ILE A 125 -7.96 7.29 0.63
N THR A 126 -6.66 7.14 0.88
CA THR A 126 -5.59 7.47 -0.06
C THR A 126 -5.10 6.19 -0.72
N LEU A 127 -5.35 6.06 -2.01
CA LEU A 127 -4.78 5.03 -2.85
C LEU A 127 -3.48 5.56 -3.46
N ALA A 128 -2.40 4.78 -3.36
CA ALA A 128 -1.11 5.13 -3.95
C ALA A 128 -0.48 3.91 -4.62
N TRP A 129 0.05 4.12 -5.82
CA TRP A 129 0.80 3.13 -6.59
C TRP A 129 2.19 3.67 -6.88
N TYR A 130 3.19 2.81 -6.75
CA TYR A 130 4.60 3.12 -6.93
C TYR A 130 5.20 2.16 -7.94
N GLY A 131 5.88 2.67 -8.95
CA GLY A 131 6.55 1.81 -9.93
C GLY A 131 7.88 2.39 -10.40
N GLN A 132 8.60 1.58 -11.18
CA GLN A 132 9.85 1.97 -11.82
C GLN A 132 9.59 2.51 -13.23
N SER A 133 10.39 3.50 -13.64
CA SER A 133 10.23 4.18 -14.93
C SER A 133 11.01 3.55 -16.10
N ALA A 134 11.57 2.35 -15.95
CA ALA A 134 12.28 1.67 -17.03
C ALA A 134 11.29 1.21 -18.13
N ALA A 135 10.98 2.10 -19.09
CA ALA A 135 10.07 1.86 -20.23
C ALA A 135 8.73 1.15 -19.86
N GLY A 136 8.27 1.35 -18.62
CA GLY A 136 7.11 0.65 -18.08
C GLY A 136 5.78 1.18 -18.60
N PRO A 137 4.67 0.48 -18.32
CA PRO A 137 3.35 0.91 -18.75
C PRO A 137 2.99 2.29 -18.16
N ASN A 138 2.32 3.13 -18.93
CA ASN A 138 1.96 4.49 -18.50
C ASN A 138 0.93 4.46 -17.35
N PRO A 139 1.26 4.98 -16.15
CA PRO A 139 0.35 4.96 -15.02
C PRO A 139 -0.94 5.77 -15.25
N LEU A 140 -0.87 6.82 -16.08
CA LEU A 140 -2.04 7.63 -16.39
C LEU A 140 -3.01 6.90 -17.32
N ALA A 141 -2.50 6.17 -18.32
CA ALA A 141 -3.31 5.35 -19.20
C ALA A 141 -4.02 4.23 -18.42
N ALA A 142 -3.29 3.59 -17.48
CA ALA A 142 -3.87 2.59 -16.60
C ALA A 142 -4.96 3.17 -15.70
N LEU A 143 -4.73 4.33 -15.05
CA LEU A 143 -5.75 5.04 -14.28
C LEU A 143 -6.99 5.29 -15.12
N TRP A 144 -6.81 5.83 -16.33
CA TRP A 144 -7.91 6.21 -17.21
C TRP A 144 -8.79 5.02 -17.58
N GLU A 145 -8.17 3.93 -18.01
CA GLU A 145 -8.89 2.74 -18.45
C GLU A 145 -9.57 2.01 -17.28
N GLN A 146 -8.90 1.92 -16.12
CA GLN A 146 -9.49 1.29 -14.94
C GLN A 146 -10.59 2.14 -14.33
N ALA A 147 -10.48 3.47 -14.36
CA ALA A 147 -11.55 4.36 -13.95
C ALA A 147 -12.77 4.14 -14.85
N ARG A 148 -12.57 4.08 -16.17
CA ARG A 148 -13.66 3.81 -17.13
C ARG A 148 -14.40 2.51 -16.84
N ARG A 149 -13.68 1.43 -16.49
CA ARG A 149 -14.26 0.10 -16.25
C ARG A 149 -14.87 -0.08 -14.86
N GLN A 150 -14.16 0.34 -13.82
CA GLN A 150 -14.45 -0.06 -12.44
C GLN A 150 -14.99 1.11 -11.59
N LEU A 151 -14.43 2.31 -11.78
CA LEU A 151 -14.72 3.48 -10.95
C LEU A 151 -14.81 4.78 -11.78
N PRO A 152 -15.87 4.99 -12.59
CA PRO A 152 -15.96 6.14 -13.49
C PRO A 152 -15.93 7.49 -12.77
N GLU A 153 -16.32 7.49 -11.49
CA GLU A 153 -16.22 8.61 -10.57
C GLU A 153 -14.77 9.13 -10.45
N ALA A 154 -13.78 8.25 -10.51
CA ALA A 154 -12.35 8.56 -10.41
C ALA A 154 -11.70 9.05 -11.71
N ARG A 155 -12.46 9.16 -12.81
CA ARG A 155 -11.91 9.65 -14.09
C ARG A 155 -11.42 11.09 -13.92
N PRO A 156 -10.20 11.43 -14.34
CA PRO A 156 -9.72 12.81 -14.30
C PRO A 156 -10.64 13.76 -15.08
N ARG A 157 -10.84 14.97 -14.55
CA ARG A 157 -11.67 16.02 -15.15
C ARG A 157 -10.88 17.30 -15.40
N ARG A 158 -10.27 17.88 -14.37
CA ARG A 158 -9.34 19.03 -14.52
C ARG A 158 -7.95 18.59 -14.13
N PHE A 159 -6.92 19.14 -14.75
CA PHE A 159 -5.53 18.81 -14.42
C PHE A 159 -4.57 20.01 -14.59
N GLY A 160 -3.42 19.96 -13.93
CA GLY A 160 -2.41 21.02 -13.99
C GLY A 160 -1.32 20.89 -12.92
N GLU A 161 -0.27 21.69 -13.04
CA GLU A 161 0.87 21.72 -12.10
C GLU A 161 0.56 22.50 -10.81
N TRP A 162 -0.33 23.50 -10.89
CA TRP A 162 -0.74 24.33 -9.77
C TRP A 162 -2.21 24.72 -9.89
N GLU A 163 -2.79 25.10 -8.75
CA GLU A 163 -4.15 25.62 -8.72
C GLU A 163 -4.19 27.08 -9.21
N PRO A 164 -5.20 27.49 -9.99
CA PRO A 164 -6.30 26.67 -10.52
C PRO A 164 -5.86 25.75 -11.68
N LEU A 165 -6.38 24.52 -11.70
CA LEU A 165 -6.05 23.51 -12.73
C LEU A 165 -6.62 23.92 -14.09
N LYS A 166 -5.73 24.25 -15.04
CA LYS A 166 -6.09 24.81 -16.36
C LYS A 166 -6.53 23.77 -17.40
N GLY A 167 -5.98 22.57 -17.33
CA GLY A 167 -6.29 21.49 -18.27
C GLY A 167 -7.69 20.91 -18.08
N ASN A 168 -8.32 20.49 -19.17
CA ASN A 168 -9.64 19.86 -19.16
C ASN A 168 -9.61 18.50 -19.87
N ALA A 169 -9.72 17.42 -19.10
CA ALA A 169 -9.71 16.05 -19.60
C ALA A 169 -11.01 15.68 -20.33
N THR A 170 -12.11 16.40 -20.09
CA THR A 170 -13.36 16.21 -20.85
C THR A 170 -13.21 16.69 -22.30
N GLU A 171 -12.37 17.68 -22.55
CA GLU A 171 -12.13 18.23 -23.89
C GLU A 171 -10.94 17.54 -24.58
N THR A 172 -9.86 17.30 -23.84
CA THR A 172 -8.58 16.85 -24.41
C THR A 172 -8.30 15.36 -24.24
N GLY A 173 -9.13 14.66 -23.47
CA GLY A 173 -8.97 13.23 -23.21
C GLY A 173 -7.67 12.88 -22.47
N LEU A 174 -7.27 11.61 -22.59
CA LEU A 174 -6.01 11.11 -22.03
C LEU A 174 -4.79 11.81 -22.67
N ALA A 175 -4.82 12.02 -23.98
CA ALA A 175 -3.71 12.59 -24.74
C ALA A 175 -3.30 13.99 -24.25
N GLY A 176 -4.26 14.87 -23.97
CA GLY A 176 -3.94 16.20 -23.43
C GLY A 176 -3.33 16.15 -22.03
N MET A 177 -3.75 15.19 -21.21
CA MET A 177 -3.22 15.02 -19.86
C MET A 177 -1.82 14.40 -19.89
N GLU A 178 -1.55 13.47 -20.80
CA GLU A 178 -0.20 12.95 -21.07
C GLU A 178 0.73 14.05 -21.57
N GLN A 179 0.30 14.84 -22.55
CA GLN A 179 1.09 15.97 -23.05
C GLN A 179 1.44 16.95 -21.92
N ALA A 180 0.48 17.29 -21.06
CA ALA A 180 0.72 18.15 -19.91
C ALA A 180 1.66 17.51 -18.87
N ARG A 181 1.58 16.18 -18.67
CA ARG A 181 2.48 15.44 -17.77
C ARG A 181 3.93 15.46 -18.27
N GLU A 182 4.12 15.34 -19.57
CA GLU A 182 5.44 15.38 -20.21
C GLU A 182 6.02 16.80 -20.25
N ALA A 183 5.18 17.81 -20.48
CA ALA A 183 5.60 19.22 -20.53
C ALA A 183 5.78 19.87 -19.14
N ALA A 184 5.27 19.23 -18.08
CA ALA A 184 5.28 19.79 -16.74
C ALA A 184 6.70 19.96 -16.18
N THR A 185 6.94 21.13 -15.58
CA THR A 185 8.20 21.48 -14.92
C THR A 185 8.24 21.02 -13.46
N GLN A 186 7.08 21.03 -12.79
CA GLN A 186 6.90 20.53 -11.43
C GLN A 186 6.97 19.02 -11.39
N THR A 187 7.23 18.46 -10.21
CA THR A 187 7.38 17.01 -10.01
C THR A 187 6.07 16.21 -10.07
N ARG A 188 4.92 16.91 -10.03
CA ARG A 188 3.59 16.33 -9.94
C ARG A 188 2.62 17.06 -10.87
N LEU A 189 1.77 16.30 -11.54
CA LEU A 189 0.59 16.80 -12.24
C LEU A 189 -0.63 16.44 -11.40
N PHE A 190 -1.31 17.44 -10.86
CA PHE A 190 -2.52 17.27 -10.07
C PHE A 190 -3.75 17.14 -10.97
N PHE A 191 -4.78 16.43 -10.48
CA PHE A 191 -6.06 16.34 -11.15
C PHE A 191 -7.23 16.26 -10.17
N THR A 192 -8.39 16.78 -10.57
CA THR A 192 -9.69 16.51 -9.91
C THR A 192 -10.47 15.44 -10.65
N CYS A 193 -11.35 14.75 -9.94
CA CYS A 193 -12.13 13.63 -10.46
C CYS A 193 -13.50 14.07 -11.02
N ALA A 194 -14.10 13.21 -11.84
CA ALA A 194 -15.38 13.46 -12.51
C ALA A 194 -16.58 13.40 -11.57
N GLY A 195 -16.52 12.59 -10.50
CA GLY A 195 -17.65 12.39 -9.60
C GLY A 195 -17.28 11.86 -8.22
N TYR A 196 -18.22 12.01 -7.28
CA TYR A 196 -18.13 11.48 -5.92
C TYR A 196 -18.38 9.96 -5.94
N PRO A 197 -17.59 9.13 -5.22
CA PRO A 197 -16.78 9.47 -4.04
C PRO A 197 -15.33 9.88 -4.27
N ALA A 198 -14.85 9.91 -5.50
CA ALA A 198 -13.49 10.36 -5.81
C ALA A 198 -13.39 11.89 -5.80
N THR A 199 -12.26 12.41 -5.33
CA THR A 199 -12.05 13.85 -5.20
C THR A 199 -10.94 14.33 -6.13
N GLU A 200 -9.71 13.92 -5.86
CA GLU A 200 -8.51 14.41 -6.54
C GLU A 200 -7.35 13.44 -6.39
N GLY A 201 -6.27 13.72 -7.12
CA GLY A 201 -5.08 12.91 -7.10
C GLY A 201 -3.94 13.62 -7.81
N PHE A 202 -2.82 12.91 -7.94
CA PHE A 202 -1.71 13.38 -8.76
C PHE A 202 -0.95 12.20 -9.36
N VAL A 203 -0.21 12.48 -10.43
CA VAL A 203 0.76 11.56 -11.01
C VAL A 203 2.11 12.24 -11.09
N SER A 204 3.19 11.50 -10.87
CA SER A 204 4.56 11.99 -11.12
C SER A 204 4.71 12.40 -12.58
N THR A 205 5.28 13.58 -12.78
CA THR A 205 5.68 14.09 -14.10
C THR A 205 7.00 13.49 -14.52
N ARG A 206 7.40 13.71 -15.77
CA ARG A 206 8.75 13.35 -16.21
C ARG A 206 9.83 13.99 -15.34
N SER A 207 9.71 15.29 -15.05
CA SER A 207 10.59 16.01 -14.11
C SER A 207 10.66 15.35 -12.73
N GLY A 208 9.53 14.88 -12.20
CA GLY A 208 9.49 14.20 -10.90
C GLY A 208 10.13 12.81 -10.88
N VAL A 209 10.09 12.11 -12.02
CA VAL A 209 10.68 10.78 -12.18
C VAL A 209 12.18 10.89 -12.46
N ASP A 210 12.58 11.71 -13.43
CA ASP A 210 13.97 11.91 -13.82
C ASP A 210 14.76 12.61 -12.71
N GLY A 211 14.08 13.43 -11.90
CA GLY A 211 14.68 14.16 -10.80
C GLY A 211 14.93 13.36 -9.53
N ASN A 212 14.44 12.11 -9.42
CA ASN A 212 14.72 11.24 -8.27
C ASN A 212 15.74 10.15 -8.63
N SER A 213 16.61 9.81 -7.69
CA SER A 213 17.79 8.95 -7.88
C SER A 213 17.46 7.51 -8.28
N ARG A 214 16.21 7.07 -8.07
CA ARG A 214 15.74 5.71 -8.37
C ARG A 214 14.81 5.64 -9.57
N HIS A 215 14.55 6.77 -10.23
CA HIS A 215 13.62 6.90 -11.35
C HIS A 215 12.29 6.19 -11.11
N HIS A 216 11.75 6.34 -9.90
CA HIS A 216 10.43 5.84 -9.57
C HIS A 216 9.37 6.82 -10.04
N TRP A 217 8.16 6.33 -10.28
CA TRP A 217 6.93 7.13 -10.43
C TRP A 217 5.95 6.83 -9.31
N MET A 218 5.06 7.79 -9.03
CA MET A 218 3.95 7.66 -8.10
C MET A 218 2.65 8.11 -8.77
N LEU A 219 1.59 7.36 -8.53
CA LEU A 219 0.21 7.75 -8.81
C LEU A 219 -0.55 7.75 -7.48
N GLN A 220 -1.32 8.79 -7.21
CA GLN A 220 -2.17 8.90 -6.03
C GLN A 220 -3.60 9.25 -6.43
N LEU A 221 -4.58 8.65 -5.75
CA LEU A 221 -5.99 9.01 -5.82
C LEU A 221 -6.56 9.09 -4.40
N GLU A 222 -7.36 10.12 -4.14
CA GLU A 222 -8.11 10.27 -2.91
C GLU A 222 -9.60 10.05 -3.13
N VAL A 223 -10.22 9.31 -2.22
CA VAL A 223 -11.66 9.07 -2.18
C VAL A 223 -12.18 9.23 -0.75
N VAL A 224 -13.45 9.62 -0.62
CA VAL A 224 -14.16 9.74 0.66
C VAL A 224 -14.55 8.35 1.16
N GLY A 225 -14.34 8.05 2.44
CA GLY A 225 -14.39 6.69 3.00
C GLY A 225 -15.78 6.11 3.21
N GLU A 226 -16.75 6.91 3.65
CA GLU A 226 -18.07 6.46 4.10
C GLU A 226 -18.83 5.62 3.05
N PRO A 227 -18.82 5.96 1.74
CA PRO A 227 -19.46 5.15 0.71
C PRO A 227 -18.94 3.71 0.64
N PHE A 228 -17.70 3.47 1.06
CA PHE A 228 -17.06 2.16 1.06
C PHE A 228 -17.40 1.33 2.31
N ALA A 229 -18.32 1.78 3.17
CA ALA A 229 -19.04 0.88 4.06
C ALA A 229 -20.00 -0.06 3.30
N ASP A 230 -20.43 0.31 2.08
CA ASP A 230 -21.22 -0.55 1.19
C ASP A 230 -20.30 -1.58 0.48
N PRO A 231 -20.55 -2.90 0.62
CA PRO A 231 -19.78 -3.94 -0.06
C PRO A 231 -19.67 -3.77 -1.58
N THR A 232 -20.69 -3.19 -2.22
CA THR A 232 -20.72 -2.96 -3.68
C THR A 232 -19.71 -1.89 -4.07
N TRP A 233 -19.65 -0.78 -3.33
CA TRP A 233 -18.62 0.24 -3.53
C TRP A 233 -17.23 -0.30 -3.22
N ARG A 234 -17.08 -1.12 -2.16
CA ARG A 234 -15.80 -1.77 -1.83
C ARG A 234 -15.28 -2.64 -2.96
N ARG A 235 -16.13 -3.54 -3.51
CA ARG A 235 -15.73 -4.43 -4.60
C ARG A 235 -15.25 -3.65 -5.82
N ARG A 236 -15.94 -2.56 -6.19
CA ARG A 236 -15.53 -1.68 -7.29
C ARG A 236 -14.19 -0.99 -7.02
N LEU A 237 -13.98 -0.50 -5.80
CA LEU A 237 -12.71 0.12 -5.41
C LEU A 237 -11.56 -0.89 -5.41
N GLU A 238 -11.79 -2.09 -4.90
CA GLU A 238 -10.79 -3.18 -4.87
C GLU A 238 -10.42 -3.60 -6.29
N ALA A 239 -11.41 -3.79 -7.17
CA ALA A 239 -11.20 -4.12 -8.57
C ALA A 239 -10.44 -3.01 -9.31
N PHE A 240 -10.81 -1.75 -9.10
CA PHE A 240 -10.07 -0.59 -9.60
C PHE A 240 -8.63 -0.58 -9.09
N PHE A 241 -8.43 -0.77 -7.78
CA PHE A 241 -7.13 -0.73 -7.14
C PHE A 241 -6.17 -1.78 -7.67
N ARG A 242 -6.64 -3.03 -7.73
CA ARG A 242 -5.90 -4.16 -8.29
C ARG A 242 -5.68 -3.98 -9.79
N GLY A 243 -6.70 -3.52 -10.52
CA GLY A 243 -6.61 -3.30 -11.96
C GLY A 243 -5.52 -2.29 -12.36
N VAL A 244 -5.41 -1.17 -11.61
CA VAL A 244 -4.34 -0.18 -11.84
C VAL A 244 -2.97 -0.80 -11.52
N ALA A 245 -2.86 -1.52 -10.41
CA ALA A 245 -1.61 -2.15 -10.00
C ALA A 245 -1.12 -3.17 -11.03
N GLN A 246 -2.03 -4.00 -11.54
CA GLN A 246 -1.74 -5.01 -12.57
C GLN A 246 -1.36 -4.37 -13.91
N ALA A 247 -2.13 -3.38 -14.38
CA ALA A 247 -1.91 -2.74 -15.68
C ALA A 247 -0.58 -1.97 -15.76
N THR A 248 -0.06 -1.53 -14.61
CA THR A 248 1.19 -0.78 -14.50
C THR A 248 2.38 -1.64 -14.09
N SER A 249 2.18 -2.92 -13.79
CA SER A 249 3.19 -3.76 -13.11
C SER A 249 3.78 -3.05 -11.89
N THR A 250 2.90 -2.44 -11.10
CA THR A 250 3.26 -1.63 -9.93
C THR A 250 4.18 -2.41 -8.99
N LEU A 251 5.26 -1.78 -8.54
CA LEU A 251 6.23 -2.33 -7.58
C LEU A 251 5.55 -2.57 -6.22
N TYR A 252 4.81 -1.57 -5.74
CA TYR A 252 4.00 -1.62 -4.52
C TYR A 252 2.80 -0.69 -4.65
N ALA A 253 1.65 -1.07 -4.09
CA ALA A 253 0.52 -0.15 -3.92
C ALA A 253 -0.06 -0.25 -2.52
N LYS A 254 -0.70 0.83 -2.05
CA LYS A 254 -1.43 0.86 -0.79
C LYS A 254 -2.78 1.55 -0.92
N ALA A 255 -3.73 1.13 -0.09
CA ALA A 255 -4.91 1.89 0.30
C ALA A 255 -4.81 2.17 1.80
N GLU A 256 -4.64 3.44 2.17
CA GLU A 256 -4.52 3.87 3.56
C GLU A 256 -5.74 4.70 3.95
N VAL A 257 -6.34 4.39 5.11
CA VAL A 257 -7.48 5.14 5.65
C VAL A 257 -6.98 6.04 6.77
N THR A 258 -7.26 7.34 6.65
CA THR A 258 -6.93 8.36 7.65
C THR A 258 -8.21 9.05 8.11
N GLY A 259 -8.41 9.17 9.42
CA GLY A 259 -9.53 9.90 10.00
C GLY A 259 -9.29 11.42 10.07
N GLY A 260 -10.39 12.17 10.20
CA GLY A 260 -10.33 13.59 10.57
C GLY A 260 -10.12 14.58 9.43
N ALA A 261 -10.35 14.18 8.17
CA ALA A 261 -10.29 15.11 7.03
C ALA A 261 -11.55 15.98 6.98
N ILE A 262 -11.45 17.23 6.51
CA ILE A 262 -12.61 18.12 6.35
C ILE A 262 -13.07 18.07 4.89
N PHE A 263 -14.29 17.65 4.64
CA PHE A 263 -14.89 17.66 3.32
C PHE A 263 -15.55 19.00 3.01
N SER A 264 -15.00 19.77 2.06
CA SER A 264 -15.56 21.05 1.64
C SER A 264 -15.47 21.23 0.12
N GLY A 265 -16.56 21.66 -0.51
CA GLY A 265 -16.56 21.99 -1.94
C GLY A 265 -16.23 20.84 -2.89
N GLY A 266 -16.35 19.58 -2.46
CA GLY A 266 -15.98 18.41 -3.26
C GLY A 266 -14.50 17.99 -3.14
N ARG A 267 -13.77 18.57 -2.18
CA ARG A 267 -12.38 18.22 -1.86
C ARG A 267 -12.23 17.91 -0.38
N MET A 268 -11.12 17.27 -0.03
CA MET A 268 -10.75 16.98 1.35
C MET A 268 -9.57 17.86 1.76
N ALA A 269 -9.75 18.63 2.83
CA ALA A 269 -8.68 19.40 3.44
C ALA A 269 -8.16 18.67 4.67
N SER A 270 -6.86 18.79 4.92
CA SER A 270 -6.23 18.34 6.17
C SER A 270 -6.07 19.51 7.14
N ASN A 271 -6.29 19.28 8.43
CA ASN A 271 -6.01 20.21 9.52
C ASN A 271 -5.11 19.54 10.58
N ALA A 272 -4.90 20.20 11.72
CA ALA A 272 -4.07 19.66 12.79
C ALA A 272 -4.62 18.38 13.45
N ALA A 273 -5.93 18.12 13.33
CA ALA A 273 -6.60 16.93 13.85
C ALA A 273 -6.66 15.79 12.81
N THR A 274 -6.36 16.05 11.54
CA THR A 274 -6.33 15.03 10.50
C THR A 274 -5.16 14.09 10.71
N GLU A 275 -5.45 12.79 10.71
CA GLU A 275 -4.41 11.77 10.76
C GLU A 275 -3.49 11.87 9.54
N LYS A 276 -2.18 11.73 9.77
CA LYS A 276 -1.18 11.79 8.71
C LYS A 276 -1.01 10.41 8.09
N ALA A 277 -1.14 10.35 6.77
CA ALA A 277 -0.79 9.17 6.00
C ALA A 277 0.71 8.88 6.07
N GLY A 278 1.09 7.61 5.90
CA GLY A 278 2.49 7.19 5.76
C GLY A 278 3.19 7.89 4.58
N VAL A 279 4.49 8.15 4.75
CA VAL A 279 5.35 8.79 3.75
C VAL A 279 6.32 7.75 3.17
N GLU A 280 5.93 7.14 2.06
CA GLU A 280 6.74 6.16 1.32
C GLU A 280 7.35 6.75 0.04
N TRP A 281 7.34 8.08 -0.09
CA TRP A 281 7.88 8.79 -1.24
C TRP A 281 8.71 10.00 -0.83
N SER A 282 9.88 10.17 -1.44
CA SER A 282 10.63 11.42 -1.40
C SER A 282 10.90 11.95 -2.81
N LYS A 283 11.11 13.27 -2.92
CA LYS A 283 11.50 13.90 -4.19
C LYS A 283 12.88 13.40 -4.66
N GLU A 284 13.78 13.10 -3.72
CA GLU A 284 15.18 12.77 -4.01
C GLU A 284 15.39 11.28 -4.30
N ASP A 285 14.66 10.40 -3.62
CA ASP A 285 14.85 8.94 -3.69
C ASP A 285 13.68 8.20 -4.34
N GLY A 286 12.57 8.89 -4.63
CA GLY A 286 11.35 8.26 -5.13
C GLY A 286 10.74 7.35 -4.06
N PHE A 287 10.34 6.13 -4.43
CA PHE A 287 9.79 5.16 -3.50
C PHE A 287 10.81 4.73 -2.42
N LEU A 288 10.43 4.91 -1.16
CA LEU A 288 11.29 4.72 0.01
C LEU A 288 11.24 3.29 0.57
N GLY A 289 10.19 2.52 0.27
CA GLY A 289 9.96 1.17 0.79
C GLY A 289 8.55 0.98 1.36
N LEU A 290 8.33 -0.12 2.07
CA LEU A 290 7.02 -0.47 2.60
C LEU A 290 6.62 0.42 3.80
N PRO A 291 5.32 0.67 4.01
CA PRO A 291 4.84 1.48 5.13
C PRO A 291 5.21 0.84 6.47
N GLN A 292 5.61 1.66 7.45
CA GLN A 292 5.92 1.19 8.81
C GLN A 292 4.68 0.67 9.57
N ALA A 293 3.50 1.12 9.16
CA ALA A 293 2.23 0.85 9.83
C ALA A 293 1.30 0.05 8.92
N PRO A 294 0.36 -0.74 9.49
CA PRO A 294 -0.61 -1.47 8.70
C PRO A 294 -1.49 -0.52 7.90
N VAL A 295 -1.75 -0.87 6.64
CA VAL A 295 -2.63 -0.13 5.72
C VAL A 295 -3.75 -1.05 5.28
N TRP A 296 -4.94 -0.51 5.01
CA TRP A 296 -6.14 -1.30 4.75
C TRP A 296 -5.93 -2.35 3.64
N TRP A 297 -5.37 -1.91 2.51
CA TRP A 297 -4.95 -2.81 1.43
C TRP A 297 -3.51 -2.56 1.00
N SER A 298 -2.86 -3.63 0.57
CA SER A 298 -1.54 -3.61 -0.06
C SER A 298 -1.52 -4.45 -1.33
N TRP A 299 -0.73 -4.02 -2.30
CA TRP A 299 -0.34 -4.80 -3.47
C TRP A 299 1.17 -4.97 -3.48
N PHE A 300 1.63 -6.20 -3.62
CA PHE A 300 3.06 -6.54 -3.68
C PHE A 300 3.39 -7.10 -5.06
N SER A 301 4.33 -6.46 -5.76
CA SER A 301 4.88 -7.03 -7.00
C SER A 301 5.56 -8.39 -6.75
N PRO A 302 5.85 -9.16 -7.81
CA PRO A 302 6.55 -10.44 -7.67
C PRO A 302 7.92 -10.31 -7.00
N GLY A 303 8.58 -9.15 -7.09
CA GLY A 303 9.84 -8.88 -6.39
C GLY A 303 9.69 -8.74 -4.87
N TYR A 304 8.54 -8.28 -4.38
CA TYR A 304 8.26 -8.18 -2.95
C TYR A 304 7.65 -9.47 -2.38
N ARG A 305 7.00 -10.29 -3.20
CA ARG A 305 6.31 -11.50 -2.75
C ARG A 305 7.20 -12.45 -1.93
N PRO A 306 8.46 -12.76 -2.30
CA PRO A 306 9.34 -13.61 -1.48
C PRO A 306 9.63 -13.02 -0.10
N LEU A 307 9.67 -11.69 0.01
CA LEU A 307 10.00 -10.98 1.26
C LEU A 307 8.89 -11.08 2.31
N ILE A 308 7.66 -11.32 1.87
CA ILE A 308 6.47 -11.46 2.74
C ILE A 308 5.89 -12.88 2.73
N ALA A 309 6.53 -13.82 2.03
CA ALA A 309 6.01 -15.17 1.83
C ALA A 309 5.75 -15.90 3.16
N GLY A 310 6.61 -15.68 4.17
CA GLY A 310 6.41 -16.25 5.51
C GLY A 310 5.13 -15.78 6.18
N ASP A 311 4.82 -14.48 6.07
CA ASP A 311 3.59 -13.90 6.62
C ASP A 311 2.35 -14.36 5.83
N LEU A 312 2.49 -14.60 4.52
CA LEU A 312 1.41 -15.05 3.64
C LEU A 312 1.15 -16.56 3.69
N ALA A 313 2.10 -17.38 4.14
CA ALA A 313 1.93 -18.84 4.24
C ALA A 313 0.93 -19.25 5.32
N SER A 314 0.70 -18.40 6.31
CA SER A 314 -0.31 -18.57 7.35
C SER A 314 -0.86 -17.20 7.74
N PRO A 315 -1.69 -16.59 6.88
CA PRO A 315 -2.12 -15.21 7.07
C PRO A 315 -2.99 -15.12 8.33
N PRO A 316 -2.83 -14.07 9.15
CA PRO A 316 -3.69 -13.84 10.30
C PRO A 316 -5.18 -13.84 9.95
N ARG A 317 -6.00 -14.28 10.91
CA ARG A 317 -7.45 -14.38 10.73
C ARG A 317 -8.04 -13.03 10.30
N GLY A 318 -8.82 -13.04 9.21
CA GLY A 318 -9.47 -11.86 8.64
C GLY A 318 -8.72 -11.22 7.48
N TRP A 319 -7.46 -11.64 7.22
CA TRP A 319 -6.76 -11.20 6.03
C TRP A 319 -7.33 -11.87 4.79
N ARG A 320 -7.45 -11.07 3.72
CA ARG A 320 -7.82 -11.51 2.37
C ARG A 320 -6.59 -11.43 1.49
N VAL A 321 -6.14 -12.58 1.00
CA VAL A 321 -5.01 -12.68 0.07
C VAL A 321 -5.53 -13.10 -1.29
N ALA A 322 -5.15 -12.39 -2.34
CA ALA A 322 -5.50 -12.75 -3.71
C ALA A 322 -4.29 -12.61 -4.63
N ASP A 323 -3.82 -13.72 -5.17
CA ASP A 323 -2.69 -13.76 -6.09
C ASP A 323 -3.11 -13.41 -7.53
N ALA A 324 -2.19 -12.78 -8.24
CA ALA A 324 -2.22 -12.57 -9.67
C ALA A 324 -0.81 -12.74 -10.26
N PRO A 325 -0.67 -12.94 -11.58
CA PRO A 325 0.65 -13.06 -12.20
C PRO A 325 1.57 -11.85 -11.95
N SER A 326 1.00 -10.64 -11.87
CA SER A 326 1.74 -9.39 -11.67
C SER A 326 1.87 -8.96 -10.21
N GLY A 327 1.44 -9.78 -9.25
CA GLY A 327 1.59 -9.48 -7.82
C GLY A 327 0.52 -10.09 -6.93
N THR A 328 0.62 -9.81 -5.64
CA THR A 328 -0.27 -10.33 -4.60
C THR A 328 -0.98 -9.19 -3.91
N PHE A 329 -2.32 -9.26 -3.87
CA PHE A 329 -3.15 -8.38 -3.06
C PHE A 329 -3.28 -8.93 -1.64
N VAL A 330 -3.19 -8.04 -0.66
CA VAL A 330 -3.43 -8.34 0.76
C VAL A 330 -4.35 -7.27 1.34
N GLY A 331 -5.50 -7.67 1.85
CA GLY A 331 -6.43 -6.79 2.57
C GLY A 331 -6.62 -7.24 4.01
N LEU A 332 -6.53 -6.32 4.96
CA LEU A 332 -6.38 -6.67 6.38
C LEU A 332 -7.72 -6.69 7.12
N ALA A 333 -8.68 -5.94 6.59
CA ALA A 333 -10.03 -5.82 7.08
C ALA A 333 -11.01 -5.75 5.90
N GLU A 334 -12.24 -6.19 6.11
CA GLU A 334 -13.25 -6.16 5.07
C GLU A 334 -13.74 -4.73 4.77
N ALA A 335 -14.04 -3.96 5.82
CA ALA A 335 -14.42 -2.55 5.73
C ALA A 335 -13.17 -1.64 5.80
N PRO A 336 -13.26 -0.38 5.31
CA PRO A 336 -12.21 0.61 5.52
C PRO A 336 -11.86 0.70 7.00
N ALA A 337 -10.56 0.67 7.30
CA ALA A 337 -10.06 0.70 8.67
C ALA A 337 -8.79 1.54 8.75
N THR A 338 -8.76 2.44 9.73
CA THR A 338 -7.62 3.28 10.06
C THR A 338 -6.47 2.46 10.64
N VAL A 339 -5.27 3.05 10.67
CA VAL A 339 -4.10 2.42 11.30
C VAL A 339 -4.37 2.02 12.76
N ARG A 340 -5.21 2.79 13.46
CA ARG A 340 -5.58 2.53 14.84
C ARG A 340 -6.40 1.25 14.95
N GLU A 341 -7.36 1.05 14.07
CA GLU A 341 -8.23 -0.13 14.06
C GLU A 341 -7.50 -1.39 13.57
N LEU A 342 -6.55 -1.23 12.65
CA LEU A 342 -5.78 -2.33 12.08
C LEU A 342 -4.70 -2.88 13.02
N ARG A 343 -4.27 -2.13 14.03
CA ARG A 343 -3.27 -2.61 14.99
C ARG A 343 -3.89 -3.67 15.91
N PRO A 344 -3.23 -4.83 16.09
CA PRO A 344 -3.69 -5.82 17.05
C PRO A 344 -3.67 -5.22 18.46
N HIS A 345 -4.77 -5.40 19.18
CA HIS A 345 -4.89 -5.01 20.58
C HIS A 345 -4.84 -6.24 21.47
N VAL A 346 -4.05 -6.19 22.54
CA VAL A 346 -4.08 -7.17 23.63
C VAL A 346 -4.43 -6.40 24.90
N PHE A 347 -5.54 -6.78 25.55
CA PHE A 347 -6.11 -6.07 26.71
C PHE A 347 -6.32 -4.56 26.46
N GLY A 348 -6.81 -4.19 25.28
CA GLY A 348 -7.07 -2.78 24.92
C GLY A 348 -5.82 -1.93 24.66
N LYS A 349 -4.62 -2.52 24.66
CA LYS A 349 -3.37 -1.83 24.30
C LYS A 349 -2.84 -2.35 22.96
N PRO A 350 -2.34 -1.48 22.07
CA PRO A 350 -1.73 -1.91 20.82
C PRO A 350 -0.48 -2.73 21.10
N VAL A 351 -0.36 -3.90 20.46
CA VAL A 351 0.82 -4.77 20.61
C VAL A 351 2.02 -4.13 19.90
N PRO A 352 3.19 -4.02 20.55
CA PRO A 352 4.42 -3.57 19.89
C PRO A 352 4.93 -4.65 18.92
N GLY A 353 4.65 -4.48 17.63
CA GLY A 353 5.17 -5.34 16.56
C GLY A 353 5.00 -4.64 15.21
N GLY A 354 6.02 -4.71 14.36
CA GLY A 354 5.91 -4.25 12.98
C GLY A 354 4.92 -5.11 12.21
N TRP A 355 4.14 -4.47 11.32
CA TRP A 355 3.23 -5.17 10.40
C TRP A 355 3.99 -6.04 9.37
N PHE A 356 5.25 -5.68 9.08
CA PHE A 356 6.24 -6.52 8.39
C PHE A 356 7.54 -6.58 9.19
N ALA A 357 8.42 -7.52 8.82
CA ALA A 357 9.79 -7.58 9.32
C ALA A 357 10.49 -6.21 9.20
N SER A 358 11.17 -5.78 10.26
CA SER A 358 11.70 -4.41 10.40
C SER A 358 12.73 -3.99 9.35
N ASN A 359 13.28 -4.94 8.60
CA ASN A 359 14.20 -4.72 7.49
C ASN A 359 13.50 -4.31 6.18
N LEU A 360 12.18 -4.49 6.07
CA LEU A 360 11.40 -4.11 4.88
C LEU A 360 10.70 -2.76 5.02
N LEU A 361 10.69 -2.21 6.23
CA LEU A 361 10.02 -0.95 6.55
C LEU A 361 10.89 0.24 6.19
N THR A 362 10.28 1.31 5.69
CA THR A 362 10.94 2.61 5.54
C THR A 362 11.58 3.01 6.86
N ARG A 363 12.91 3.20 6.93
CA ARG A 363 13.54 3.81 8.11
C ARG A 363 13.43 5.31 7.97
N GLY A 364 12.82 5.96 8.97
CA GLY A 364 12.56 7.40 8.95
C GLY A 364 13.79 8.21 8.55
N SER A 365 13.57 9.23 7.71
CA SER A 365 14.50 10.25 7.22
C SER A 365 15.90 10.22 7.85
N GLY A 366 16.78 9.38 7.32
CA GLY A 366 18.12 9.21 7.90
C GLY A 366 18.86 8.00 7.35
N ARG A 367 19.28 8.11 6.09
CA ARG A 367 20.08 7.15 5.30
C ARG A 367 19.27 5.99 4.72
N ALA A 368 19.28 5.97 3.39
CA ALA A 368 18.69 4.96 2.53
C ALA A 368 19.18 3.54 2.87
N CYS A 369 18.30 2.56 2.67
CA CYS A 369 18.69 1.16 2.56
C CYS A 369 19.67 1.02 1.39
N SER A 370 20.95 0.82 1.69
CA SER A 370 21.92 0.23 0.77
C SER A 370 21.82 -1.29 0.89
N ALA A 371 21.01 -1.92 0.06
CA ALA A 371 21.09 -3.36 -0.18
C ALA A 371 20.47 -3.70 -1.54
N SER A 372 21.35 -3.84 -2.53
CA SER A 372 21.37 -4.94 -3.50
C SER A 372 20.02 -5.61 -3.84
N CYS A 373 19.15 -4.90 -4.56
CA CYS A 373 18.03 -5.52 -5.27
C CYS A 373 17.86 -4.84 -6.64
N ALA A 374 18.88 -4.90 -7.50
CA ALA A 374 18.73 -4.66 -8.95
C ALA A 374 20.02 -5.01 -9.70
N ARG A 375 20.14 -6.26 -10.17
CA ARG A 375 20.91 -6.63 -11.39
C ARG A 375 20.56 -8.07 -11.78
N PRO A 376 20.07 -8.35 -13.01
CA PRO A 376 20.00 -9.70 -13.53
C PRO A 376 21.27 -10.07 -14.32
N ALA A 377 21.60 -11.36 -14.27
CA ALA A 377 22.52 -12.14 -15.11
C ALA A 377 24.04 -12.07 -14.85
N SER A 378 24.58 -13.04 -14.09
CA SER A 378 25.34 -14.20 -14.61
C SER A 378 25.94 -15.01 -13.44
N PHE A 379 25.77 -16.34 -13.47
CA PHE A 379 26.38 -17.29 -12.52
C PHE A 379 27.90 -17.39 -12.75
N PRO A 380 28.70 -17.61 -11.69
CA PRO A 380 29.10 -18.99 -11.36
C PRO A 380 28.95 -19.36 -9.86
N GLU A 381 29.01 -20.66 -9.63
CA GLU A 381 28.77 -21.45 -8.41
C GLU A 381 29.76 -21.21 -7.22
N PRO A 382 29.56 -21.83 -6.04
CA PRO A 382 29.48 -21.15 -4.75
C PRO A 382 30.78 -21.19 -3.95
N ARG A 383 31.02 -20.17 -3.11
CA ARG A 383 31.97 -20.28 -1.98
C ARG A 383 31.51 -19.51 -0.74
N THR A 384 31.33 -20.29 0.32
CA THR A 384 31.56 -20.04 1.76
C THR A 384 30.75 -18.98 2.52
N GLU A 385 30.16 -19.48 3.62
CA GLU A 385 29.52 -18.78 4.72
C GLU A 385 30.39 -17.62 5.26
N ILE A 386 29.79 -16.44 5.45
CA ILE A 386 30.39 -15.33 6.19
C ILE A 386 29.65 -15.22 7.53
N PRO A 387 30.34 -15.36 8.68
CA PRO A 387 29.72 -15.19 9.99
C PRO A 387 29.50 -13.71 10.32
N MET A 388 28.47 -13.47 11.14
CA MET A 388 27.83 -12.20 11.53
C MET A 388 28.74 -11.11 12.16
N GLN A 389 30.06 -11.30 12.22
CA GLN A 389 31.03 -10.42 12.91
C GLN A 389 31.58 -9.31 11.99
N ASP A 390 31.77 -9.57 10.70
CA ASP A 390 32.45 -8.63 9.79
C ASP A 390 31.62 -7.37 9.46
N ALA A 391 30.29 -7.48 9.49
CA ALA A 391 29.40 -6.37 9.14
C ALA A 391 29.35 -5.24 10.18
N LEU A 392 29.91 -5.43 11.38
CA LEU A 392 29.88 -4.45 12.48
C LEU A 392 31.18 -3.63 12.58
N LEU A 393 32.26 -4.08 11.92
CA LEU A 393 33.61 -3.52 12.01
C LEU A 393 34.01 -2.71 10.77
N ASP A 394 33.18 -2.74 9.73
CA ASP A 394 33.46 -2.11 8.45
C ASP A 394 33.49 -0.57 8.57
N GLY A 395 34.69 0.01 8.43
CA GLY A 395 34.94 1.45 8.51
C GLY A 395 35.53 1.98 9.82
N LEU A 396 35.94 1.12 10.76
CA LEU A 396 36.73 1.52 11.93
C LEU A 396 38.24 1.47 11.63
N PRO A 397 39.07 2.35 12.24
CA PRO A 397 40.53 2.19 12.23
C PRO A 397 40.93 0.81 12.77
N GLU A 398 41.98 0.20 12.22
CA GLU A 398 42.39 -1.19 12.51
C GLU A 398 42.59 -1.47 14.01
N HIS A 399 43.19 -0.53 14.75
CA HIS A 399 43.34 -0.60 16.21
C HIS A 399 42.00 -0.55 16.97
N ALA A 400 41.03 0.21 16.46
CA ALA A 400 39.69 0.29 17.07
C ALA A 400 38.86 -0.97 16.80
N ALA A 401 39.11 -1.67 15.69
CA ALA A 401 38.49 -2.96 15.39
C ALA A 401 39.04 -4.07 16.30
N GLU A 402 40.35 -4.10 16.54
CA GLU A 402 40.99 -5.03 17.49
C GLU A 402 40.54 -4.80 18.93
N ASP A 403 40.49 -3.54 19.39
CA ASP A 403 40.00 -3.20 20.73
C ASP A 403 38.52 -3.57 20.91
N THR A 404 37.71 -3.37 19.86
CA THR A 404 36.29 -3.74 19.88
C THR A 404 36.12 -5.26 19.93
N ASN A 405 36.92 -6.01 19.18
CA ASN A 405 36.90 -7.48 19.22
C ASN A 405 37.36 -8.01 20.58
N THR A 406 38.38 -7.40 21.18
CA THR A 406 38.87 -7.74 22.51
C THR A 406 37.80 -7.50 23.59
N LEU A 407 37.12 -6.34 23.53
CA LEU A 407 36.01 -6.02 24.42
C LEU A 407 34.84 -7.01 24.26
N LEU A 408 34.44 -7.33 23.02
CA LEU A 408 33.34 -8.26 22.76
C LEU A 408 33.69 -9.69 23.18
N GLY A 409 34.93 -10.12 22.95
CA GLY A 409 35.46 -11.42 23.37
C GLY A 409 35.51 -11.58 24.88
N ALA A 410 35.75 -10.51 25.63
CA ALA A 410 35.76 -10.52 27.09
C ALA A 410 34.35 -10.43 27.72
N VAL A 411 33.47 -9.61 27.14
CA VAL A 411 32.13 -9.36 27.70
C VAL A 411 31.22 -10.57 27.58
N GLY A 412 31.38 -11.40 26.54
CA GLY A 412 30.56 -12.60 26.33
C GLY A 412 30.67 -13.64 27.46
N PRO A 413 31.87 -14.18 27.75
CA PRO A 413 32.09 -15.13 28.84
C PRO A 413 31.72 -14.56 30.21
N PHE A 414 32.01 -13.29 30.46
CA PHE A 414 31.65 -12.63 31.73
C PHE A 414 30.14 -12.49 31.91
N ALA A 415 29.40 -12.16 30.84
CA ALA A 415 27.94 -12.14 30.85
C ALA A 415 27.35 -13.50 31.24
N GLN A 416 27.88 -14.57 30.66
CA GLN A 416 27.44 -15.93 30.93
C GLN A 416 27.69 -16.32 32.40
N GLN A 417 28.89 -16.02 32.92
CA GLN A 417 29.23 -16.26 34.31
C GLN A 417 28.30 -15.48 35.27
N MET A 418 27.98 -14.23 34.97
CA MET A 418 27.10 -13.40 35.81
C MET A 418 25.65 -13.86 35.80
N LEU A 419 25.16 -14.40 34.67
CA LEU A 419 23.83 -14.99 34.55
C LEU A 419 23.72 -16.30 35.34
N GLU A 420 24.73 -17.17 35.24
CA GLU A 420 24.80 -18.43 35.97
C GLU A 420 24.85 -18.21 37.49
N LYS A 421 25.66 -17.24 37.94
CA LYS A 421 25.88 -16.97 39.37
C LYS A 421 24.66 -16.35 40.05
N ASN A 422 23.94 -15.44 39.41
CA ASN A 422 23.02 -14.55 40.13
C ASN A 422 21.53 -14.69 39.75
N ARG A 423 21.17 -15.51 38.75
CA ARG A 423 19.77 -15.83 38.35
C ARG A 423 18.82 -14.61 38.19
N GLY A 424 19.35 -13.41 37.96
CA GLY A 424 18.62 -12.13 38.00
C GLY A 424 19.21 -11.06 37.07
N PHE A 425 18.71 -9.82 37.19
CA PHE A 425 19.19 -8.68 36.41
C PHE A 425 20.58 -8.22 36.90
N HIS A 426 21.62 -8.34 36.06
CA HIS A 426 22.97 -7.85 36.35
C HIS A 426 23.48 -6.93 35.25
N PRO A 427 23.75 -5.64 35.56
CA PRO A 427 24.45 -4.77 34.65
C PRO A 427 25.96 -5.07 34.72
N PHE A 428 26.58 -5.26 33.55
CA PHE A 428 28.01 -5.49 33.41
C PHE A 428 28.57 -4.79 32.17
N GLY A 429 29.88 -4.58 32.15
CA GLY A 429 30.59 -3.96 31.03
C GLY A 429 32.08 -4.28 31.07
N ALA A 430 32.81 -3.74 30.12
CA ALA A 430 34.26 -3.81 30.08
C ALA A 430 34.83 -2.51 29.49
N ALA A 431 36.03 -2.16 29.91
CA ALA A 431 36.81 -1.05 29.35
C ALA A 431 38.22 -1.53 29.04
N ILE A 432 38.87 -0.95 28.03
CA ILE A 432 40.28 -1.19 27.73
C ILE A 432 41.03 0.12 28.01
N GLY A 433 41.99 0.07 28.94
CA GLY A 433 42.87 1.17 29.28
C GLY A 433 43.78 1.58 28.12
N ARG A 434 44.45 2.73 28.24
CA ARG A 434 45.41 3.21 27.22
C ARG A 434 46.64 2.32 27.08
N ASP A 435 46.92 1.51 28.08
CA ASP A 435 47.93 0.47 28.13
C ASP A 435 47.46 -0.87 27.54
N GLY A 436 46.22 -0.94 27.07
CA GLY A 436 45.59 -2.18 26.59
C GLY A 436 45.03 -3.04 27.73
N GLU A 437 45.03 -2.57 28.98
CA GLU A 437 44.55 -3.36 30.11
C GLU A 437 43.01 -3.45 30.10
N LEU A 438 42.51 -4.67 30.01
CA LEU A 438 41.07 -4.96 30.03
C LEU A 438 40.55 -4.96 31.48
N THR A 439 39.63 -4.05 31.78
CA THR A 439 38.93 -3.99 33.06
C THR A 439 37.48 -4.44 32.90
N LEU A 440 37.08 -5.50 33.61
CA LEU A 440 35.68 -5.94 33.69
C LEU A 440 34.95 -5.16 34.80
N LEU A 441 33.80 -4.60 34.45
CA LEU A 441 32.97 -3.80 35.35
C LEU A 441 31.69 -4.57 35.63
N GLY A 442 31.49 -5.03 36.86
CA GLY A 442 30.27 -5.69 37.30
C GLY A 442 29.87 -5.18 38.68
N ALA A 443 28.59 -4.85 38.86
CA ALA A 443 28.09 -4.59 40.19
C ALA A 443 27.87 -5.94 40.90
N GLU A 444 28.61 -6.20 41.98
CA GLU A 444 28.32 -7.33 42.85
C GLU A 444 26.95 -7.13 43.50
N ASN A 445 26.15 -8.19 43.48
CA ASN A 445 24.79 -8.15 44.00
C ASN A 445 24.84 -8.31 45.52
N ASP A 446 24.98 -7.20 46.23
CA ASP A 446 24.46 -7.16 47.59
C ASP A 446 22.95 -6.93 47.50
N GLN A 447 22.15 -7.73 48.21
CA GLN A 447 20.70 -7.89 47.99
C GLN A 447 19.84 -6.64 48.26
N THR A 448 20.48 -5.49 48.51
CA THR A 448 19.86 -4.24 48.95
C THR A 448 19.77 -3.17 47.87
N ARG A 449 20.38 -3.35 46.69
CA ARG A 449 20.38 -2.32 45.63
C ARG A 449 19.28 -2.53 44.59
N THR A 450 18.57 -1.46 44.28
CA THR A 450 17.57 -1.39 43.22
C THR A 450 18.23 -1.39 41.83
N ALA A 451 17.45 -1.74 40.79
CA ALA A 451 17.97 -1.78 39.42
C ALA A 451 18.56 -0.42 38.96
N ASP A 452 17.94 0.70 39.38
CA ASP A 452 18.41 2.04 39.03
C ASP A 452 19.73 2.40 39.71
N GLU A 453 19.96 1.94 40.94
CA GLU A 453 21.25 2.11 41.65
C GLU A 453 22.37 1.28 41.01
N LEU A 454 22.05 0.07 40.53
CA LEU A 454 23.01 -0.77 39.81
C LEU A 454 23.37 -0.17 38.44
N TYR A 455 22.41 0.45 37.74
CA TYR A 455 22.69 1.21 36.52
C TYR A 455 23.50 2.48 36.80
N GLY A 456 23.20 3.19 37.89
CA GLY A 456 23.95 4.35 38.33
C GLY A 456 25.42 4.03 38.56
N PHE A 457 25.69 2.96 39.31
CA PHE A 457 27.05 2.46 39.56
C PHE A 457 27.80 2.13 38.27
N LEU A 458 27.21 1.35 37.37
CA LEU A 458 27.86 0.99 36.10
C LEU A 458 28.17 2.23 35.24
N LEU A 459 27.25 3.19 35.19
CA LEU A 459 27.45 4.43 34.45
C LEU A 459 28.55 5.31 35.06
N GLU A 460 28.67 5.34 36.39
CA GLU A 460 29.74 6.06 37.08
C GLU A 460 31.10 5.39 36.85
N SER A 461 31.19 4.06 36.92
CA SER A 461 32.43 3.33 36.62
C SER A 461 32.88 3.55 35.17
N LEU A 462 31.97 3.52 34.21
CA LEU A 462 32.29 3.78 32.80
C LEU A 462 32.70 5.25 32.56
N ARG A 463 32.13 6.19 33.30
CA ARG A 463 32.53 7.60 33.24
C ARG A 463 33.91 7.82 33.85
N ALA A 464 34.23 7.10 34.93
CA ALA A 464 35.56 7.13 35.54
C ALA A 464 36.63 6.63 34.56
N GLU A 465 36.37 5.52 33.87
CA GLU A 465 37.29 4.99 32.84
C GLU A 465 37.40 5.92 31.62
N ARG A 466 36.28 6.51 31.19
CA ARG A 466 36.32 7.55 30.14
C ARG A 466 37.15 8.77 30.56
N GLY A 467 37.10 9.17 31.83
CA GLY A 467 37.93 10.25 32.38
C GLY A 467 39.43 9.96 32.34
N ARG A 468 39.81 8.67 32.30
CA ARG A 468 41.19 8.19 32.12
C ARG A 468 41.59 8.05 30.64
N GLY A 469 40.66 8.35 29.73
CA GLY A 469 40.89 8.34 28.29
C GLY A 469 40.85 6.95 27.64
N ALA A 470 40.12 6.01 28.26
CA ALA A 470 39.92 4.64 27.80
C ALA A 470 38.62 4.48 26.96
N PRO A 471 38.64 3.73 25.84
CA PRO A 471 37.41 3.24 25.19
C PRO A 471 36.68 2.23 26.09
N ALA A 472 35.34 2.36 26.17
CA ALA A 472 34.53 1.54 27.08
C ALA A 472 33.21 1.07 26.42
N ALA A 473 32.80 -0.17 26.70
CA ALA A 473 31.59 -0.81 26.19
C ALA A 473 30.76 -1.44 27.31
N TRP A 474 29.43 -1.41 27.22
CA TRP A 474 28.55 -1.93 28.29
C TRP A 474 27.24 -2.54 27.79
N ARG A 475 26.63 -3.40 28.62
CA ARG A 475 25.38 -4.11 28.29
C ARG A 475 24.50 -4.41 29.51
N SER A 476 23.19 -4.62 29.30
CA SER A 476 22.25 -5.06 30.34
C SER A 476 21.33 -6.19 29.84
N ILE A 477 20.88 -7.08 30.74
CA ILE A 477 19.99 -8.22 30.44
C ILE A 477 18.84 -8.28 31.44
N ARG A 478 17.57 -8.30 30.98
CA ARG A 478 16.39 -8.69 31.78
C ARG A 478 15.89 -10.08 31.35
N PRO A 479 15.54 -10.99 32.26
CA PRO A 479 14.87 -12.23 31.89
C PRO A 479 13.35 -12.03 31.81
N THR A 480 12.76 -12.38 30.68
CA THR A 480 11.33 -12.75 30.56
C THR A 480 11.24 -14.09 29.82
N PRO A 481 10.23 -14.94 30.11
CA PRO A 481 10.15 -16.30 29.59
C PRO A 481 9.73 -16.30 28.11
N SER A 482 10.66 -16.00 27.23
CA SER A 482 10.66 -16.29 25.78
C SER A 482 11.87 -15.59 25.15
N SER A 483 13.07 -15.95 25.60
CA SER A 483 14.33 -15.45 25.06
C SER A 483 15.07 -16.55 24.29
N VAL A 484 14.76 -16.64 23.01
CA VAL A 484 15.79 -16.78 21.97
C VAL A 484 15.37 -15.77 20.88
N THR A 485 16.30 -14.93 20.42
CA THR A 485 16.11 -13.90 19.37
C THR A 485 15.51 -12.56 19.81
N ARG A 486 16.32 -11.69 20.44
CA ARG A 486 16.36 -10.24 20.17
C ARG A 486 17.56 -9.60 20.88
N TRP A 487 18.70 -9.64 20.18
CA TRP A 487 19.85 -8.76 20.41
C TRP A 487 19.80 -7.62 19.38
N CYS A 488 20.33 -6.44 19.74
CA CYS A 488 20.55 -5.23 18.92
C CYS A 488 19.36 -4.27 18.67
N SER A 489 19.04 -3.37 19.63
CA SER A 489 18.32 -2.12 19.30
C SER A 489 18.43 -0.97 20.32
N ARG A 490 19.50 -0.87 21.11
CA ARG A 490 19.78 0.33 21.94
C ARG A 490 21.21 0.84 21.72
N TRP A 491 21.46 1.39 20.53
CA TRP A 491 22.68 2.16 20.22
C TRP A 491 22.41 3.46 19.45
N THR A 492 21.16 3.94 19.43
CA THR A 492 20.80 5.14 18.63
C THR A 492 19.81 6.02 19.39
N SER A 493 20.28 6.76 20.40
CA SER A 493 19.61 7.97 20.86
C SER A 493 20.41 9.19 20.36
N PRO A 494 19.78 10.22 19.75
CA PRO A 494 20.48 11.33 19.08
C PRO A 494 21.21 12.34 19.99
N ARG A 495 21.25 12.16 21.32
CA ARG A 495 21.90 13.13 22.23
C ARG A 495 23.41 12.92 22.47
N ALA A 496 24.07 12.07 21.70
CA ALA A 496 25.51 11.80 21.84
C ALA A 496 26.25 11.82 20.50
N ARG A 497 26.03 12.85 19.67
CA ARG A 497 26.97 13.16 18.57
C ARG A 497 27.57 14.53 18.80
N THR A 498 28.70 14.55 19.52
CA THR A 498 29.81 15.47 19.25
C THR A 498 31.08 14.98 19.94
N ALA A 499 32.19 15.19 19.24
CA ALA A 499 33.61 15.10 19.63
C ALA A 499 34.33 13.74 19.51
N TRP A 500 34.83 13.44 18.30
CA TRP A 500 36.13 12.81 17.98
C TRP A 500 36.55 13.42 16.63
N TRP A 501 37.74 13.95 16.36
CA TRP A 501 39.08 14.00 17.01
C TRP A 501 39.69 15.41 16.72
N PRO A 502 40.97 15.78 16.97
CA PRO A 502 41.40 17.17 16.71
C PRO A 502 41.14 17.62 15.26
#